data_AF-A0A0H3CY09-F1
#
_entry.id   AF-A0A0H3CY09-F1
#
_cell.length_a   1.000
_cell.length_b   1.000
_cell.length_c   1.000
_cell.angle_alpha   90.00
_cell.angle_beta   90.00
_cell.angle_gamma   90.00
#
_symmetry.space_group_name_H-M   'P 1'
#
loop_
_entity.id
_entity.type
_entity.pdbx_description
1 polymer ?
#
loop_
_entity_poly.entity_id
_entity_poly.type
_entity_poly.pdbx_seq_one_letter_code
_entity_poly.pdbx_strand_id
1 'polypeptide(L)'
;MARVAGLHEDIAAAESDAQVARLLADLLRSDKFPRWLIAGALDTLVAEASASLLELSGGQFELTHDKGDFLVVDHNEADARRPVKTLSGGETFQASLALALALSSQLGAMAAEGATKLESIFLDEGFGTLDEATLDVVASTLENLAASGSRMVGVITHVPALAERVPVRFLVTRDGTGSHIAREGA
;
A
#
# COMPACT_ATOMS: atom_id res chain seq x y z
N MET A 1 -6.63 47.40 44.03
CA MET A 1 -7.49 47.17 42.84
C MET A 1 -6.67 46.67 41.64
N ALA A 2 -5.71 47.43 41.10
CA ALA A 2 -4.90 47.00 39.94
C ALA A 2 -4.17 45.64 40.10
N ARG A 3 -3.57 45.38 41.28
CA ARG A 3 -2.89 44.10 41.57
C ARG A 3 -3.84 42.89 41.61
N VAL A 4 -5.10 43.09 42.00
CA VAL A 4 -6.10 42.01 42.06
C VAL A 4 -6.62 41.71 40.64
N ALA A 5 -6.81 42.74 39.82
CA ALA A 5 -7.17 42.56 38.41
C ALA A 5 -6.08 41.80 37.63
N GLY A 6 -4.80 42.16 37.83
CA GLY A 6 -3.68 41.44 37.21
C GLY A 6 -3.59 39.98 37.64
N LEU A 7 -3.80 39.69 38.93
CA LEU A 7 -3.83 38.30 39.42
C LEU A 7 -4.98 37.46 38.82
N HIS A 8 -6.15 38.06 38.56
CA HIS A 8 -7.24 37.34 37.89
C HIS A 8 -6.91 37.03 36.43
N GLU A 9 -6.23 37.95 35.75
CA GLU A 9 -5.78 37.73 34.37
C GLU A 9 -4.69 36.65 34.30
N ASP A 10 -3.74 36.66 35.23
CA ASP A 10 -2.71 35.63 35.36
C ASP A 10 -3.30 34.24 35.66
N ILE A 11 -4.31 34.17 36.54
CA ILE A 11 -5.03 32.92 36.84
C ILE A 11 -5.77 32.41 35.60
N ALA A 12 -6.49 33.28 34.89
CA ALA A 12 -7.22 32.88 33.68
C ALA A 12 -6.28 32.38 32.58
N ALA A 13 -5.13 33.03 32.38
CA ALA A 13 -4.11 32.58 31.45
C ALA A 13 -3.54 31.21 31.86
N ALA A 14 -3.18 31.04 33.13
CA ALA A 14 -2.67 29.77 33.65
C ALA A 14 -3.69 28.62 33.57
N GLU A 15 -4.98 28.91 33.78
CA GLU A 15 -6.07 27.94 33.61
C GLU A 15 -6.23 27.50 32.15
N SER A 16 -6.12 28.45 31.20
CA SER A 16 -6.15 28.16 29.77
C SER A 16 -4.96 27.29 29.35
N ASP A 17 -3.75 27.66 29.76
CA ASP A 17 -2.53 26.89 29.48
C ASP A 17 -2.61 25.48 30.07
N ALA A 18 -3.12 25.35 31.29
CA ALA A 18 -3.32 24.05 31.93
C ALA A 18 -4.35 23.19 31.17
N GLN A 19 -5.40 23.80 30.60
CA GLN A 19 -6.38 23.09 29.80
C GLN A 19 -5.77 22.57 28.49
N VAL A 20 -5.01 23.40 27.77
CA VAL A 20 -4.29 22.99 26.55
C VAL A 20 -3.29 21.89 26.86
N ALA A 21 -2.50 22.03 27.93
CA ALA A 21 -1.53 21.03 28.34
C ALA A 21 -2.17 19.67 28.67
N ARG A 22 -3.33 19.67 29.36
CA ARG A 22 -4.09 18.43 29.63
C ARG A 22 -4.62 17.78 28.36
N LEU A 23 -5.12 18.57 27.41
CA LEU A 23 -5.59 18.05 26.13
C LEU A 23 -4.44 17.44 25.32
N LEU A 24 -3.32 18.14 25.22
CA LEU A 24 -2.12 17.62 24.54
C LEU A 24 -1.60 16.36 25.22
N ALA A 25 -1.54 16.34 26.56
CA ALA A 25 -1.13 15.15 27.29
C ALA A 25 -2.05 13.95 27.02
N ASP A 26 -3.36 14.18 26.84
CA ASP A 26 -4.32 13.15 26.49
C ASP A 26 -4.20 12.69 25.02
N LEU A 27 -4.02 13.62 24.08
CA LEU A 27 -3.90 13.30 22.65
C LEU A 27 -2.55 12.61 22.32
N LEU A 28 -1.47 13.05 22.96
CA LEU A 28 -0.11 12.55 22.76
C LEU A 28 0.23 11.34 23.62
N ARG A 29 -0.76 10.72 24.29
CA ARG A 29 -0.54 9.44 24.96
C ARG A 29 -0.04 8.38 23.98
N SER A 30 0.70 7.42 24.52
CA SER A 30 1.32 6.32 23.77
C SER A 30 0.32 5.41 23.05
N ASP A 31 -0.97 5.48 23.35
CA ASP A 31 -2.05 4.74 22.67
C ASP A 31 -2.76 5.56 21.59
N LYS A 32 -2.99 6.85 21.84
CA LYS A 32 -3.83 7.72 21.00
C LYS A 32 -3.09 8.28 19.80
N PHE A 33 -1.90 8.84 20.01
CA PHE A 33 -1.14 9.47 18.92
C PHE A 33 -0.69 8.45 17.87
N PRO A 34 -0.10 7.29 18.23
CA PRO A 34 0.26 6.28 17.24
C PRO A 34 -0.96 5.74 16.48
N ARG A 35 -2.11 5.57 17.15
CA ARG A 35 -3.35 5.12 16.50
C ARG A 35 -3.86 6.14 15.49
N TRP A 36 -3.82 7.43 15.84
CA TRP A 36 -4.18 8.51 14.90
C TRP A 36 -3.22 8.56 13.71
N LEU A 37 -1.91 8.41 13.96
CA LEU A 37 -0.89 8.39 12.90
C LEU A 37 -1.09 7.20 11.95
N ILE A 38 -1.33 6.01 12.49
CA ILE A 38 -1.61 4.80 11.69
C ILE A 38 -2.89 4.97 10.88
N ALA A 39 -3.94 5.58 11.45
CA ALA A 39 -5.18 5.84 10.71
C ALA A 39 -4.94 6.73 9.49
N GLY A 40 -4.20 7.85 9.65
CA GLY A 40 -3.86 8.72 8.53
C GLY A 40 -2.92 8.07 7.50
N ALA A 41 -1.98 7.23 7.96
CA ALA A 41 -1.14 6.44 7.08
C ALA A 41 -1.97 5.42 6.26
N LEU A 42 -2.94 4.76 6.91
CA LEU A 42 -3.86 3.84 6.24
C LEU A 42 -4.74 4.55 5.20
N ASP A 43 -5.25 5.75 5.51
CA ASP A 43 -6.02 6.55 4.54
C ASP A 43 -5.20 6.83 3.27
N THR A 44 -3.95 7.23 3.45
CA THR A 44 -3.02 7.49 2.34
C THR A 44 -2.73 6.20 1.56
N LEU A 45 -2.47 5.10 2.26
CA LEU A 45 -2.22 3.77 1.68
C LEU A 45 -3.39 3.31 0.79
N VAL A 46 -4.60 3.41 1.33
CA VAL A 46 -5.80 2.96 0.62
C VAL A 46 -6.08 3.83 -0.60
N ALA A 47 -5.86 5.14 -0.54
CA ALA A 47 -6.05 6.02 -1.69
C ALA A 47 -5.14 5.64 -2.87
N GLU A 48 -3.86 5.37 -2.61
CA GLU A 48 -2.91 4.98 -3.65
C GLU A 48 -3.14 3.55 -4.17
N ALA A 49 -3.46 2.62 -3.25
CA ALA A 49 -3.85 1.26 -3.62
C ALA A 49 -5.14 1.26 -4.45
N SER A 50 -6.10 2.14 -4.15
CA SER A 50 -7.35 2.25 -4.89
C SER A 50 -7.11 2.66 -6.34
N ALA A 51 -6.27 3.67 -6.59
CA ALA A 51 -5.91 4.07 -7.94
C ALA A 51 -5.25 2.93 -8.74
N SER A 52 -4.35 2.18 -8.10
CA SER A 52 -3.71 1.01 -8.72
C SER A 52 -4.72 -0.11 -8.99
N LEU A 53 -5.65 -0.38 -8.06
CA LEU A 53 -6.67 -1.41 -8.26
C LEU A 53 -7.64 -1.03 -9.38
N LEU A 54 -8.02 0.25 -9.48
CA LEU A 54 -8.90 0.73 -10.54
C LEU A 54 -8.27 0.48 -11.92
N GLU A 55 -6.97 0.75 -12.08
CA GLU A 55 -6.25 0.43 -13.31
C GLU A 55 -6.18 -1.08 -13.55
N LEU A 56 -5.75 -1.85 -12.54
CA LEU A 56 -5.59 -3.30 -12.63
C LEU A 56 -6.89 -4.04 -12.94
N SER A 57 -8.02 -3.56 -12.42
CA SER A 57 -9.36 -4.13 -12.60
C SER A 57 -10.09 -3.63 -13.84
N GLY A 58 -9.44 -2.83 -14.69
CA GLY A 58 -10.08 -2.26 -15.88
C GLY A 58 -11.22 -1.28 -15.56
N GLY A 59 -11.14 -0.60 -14.42
CA GLY A 59 -12.11 0.39 -13.95
C GLY A 59 -13.25 -0.19 -13.09
N GLN A 60 -13.18 -1.46 -12.69
CA GLN A 60 -14.27 -2.11 -11.96
C GLN A 60 -14.23 -1.85 -10.45
N PHE A 61 -13.03 -1.87 -9.86
CA PHE A 61 -12.88 -1.94 -8.40
C PHE A 61 -12.01 -0.80 -7.84
N GLU A 62 -12.50 -0.19 -6.77
CA GLU A 62 -11.73 0.73 -5.92
C GLU A 62 -11.60 0.17 -4.50
N LEU A 63 -10.48 0.46 -3.82
CA LEU A 63 -10.27 0.10 -2.42
C LEU A 63 -10.73 1.22 -1.50
N THR A 64 -11.44 0.86 -0.44
CA THR A 64 -11.79 1.74 0.67
C THR A 64 -11.60 0.97 1.98
N HIS A 65 -11.58 1.67 3.11
CA HIS A 65 -11.67 1.02 4.41
C HIS A 65 -12.77 1.66 5.27
N ASP A 66 -13.27 0.91 6.24
CA ASP A 66 -14.08 1.42 7.34
C ASP A 66 -13.45 0.94 8.65
N LYS A 67 -12.93 1.88 9.46
CA LYS A 67 -12.28 1.60 10.75
C LYS A 67 -11.16 0.53 10.66
N GLY A 68 -10.48 0.44 9.53
CA GLY A 68 -9.41 -0.53 9.28
C GLY A 68 -9.86 -1.82 8.58
N ASP A 69 -11.15 -2.05 8.41
CA ASP A 69 -11.65 -3.16 7.60
C ASP A 69 -11.68 -2.75 6.13
N PHE A 70 -10.96 -3.47 5.28
CA PHE A 70 -10.92 -3.21 3.84
C PHE A 70 -12.23 -3.63 3.17
N LEU A 71 -12.75 -2.75 2.32
CA LEU A 71 -13.86 -2.99 1.42
C LEU A 71 -13.46 -2.63 -0.01
N VAL A 72 -14.20 -3.19 -0.95
CA VAL A 72 -14.15 -2.82 -2.36
C VAL A 72 -15.40 -2.06 -2.71
N VAL A 73 -15.27 -1.01 -3.53
CA VAL A 73 -16.36 -0.37 -4.25
C VAL A 73 -16.43 -1.02 -5.63
N ASP A 74 -17.55 -1.65 -5.95
CA ASP A 74 -17.78 -2.29 -7.26
C ASP A 74 -18.61 -1.36 -8.16
N HIS A 75 -17.95 -0.80 -9.17
CA HIS A 75 -18.57 0.12 -10.13
C HIS A 75 -19.54 -0.57 -11.09
N ASN A 76 -19.42 -1.90 -11.28
CA ASN A 76 -20.39 -2.67 -12.06
C ASN A 76 -21.68 -2.94 -11.28
N GLU A 77 -21.63 -2.83 -9.95
CA GLU A 77 -22.77 -3.03 -9.04
C GLU A 77 -23.23 -1.70 -8.42
N ALA A 78 -23.25 -0.62 -9.21
CA ALA A 78 -23.71 0.72 -8.79
C ALA A 78 -23.01 1.25 -7.53
N ASP A 79 -21.68 1.15 -7.51
CA ASP A 79 -20.80 1.56 -6.41
C ASP A 79 -21.08 0.82 -5.09
N ALA A 80 -21.52 -0.45 -5.18
CA ALA A 80 -21.77 -1.27 -4.00
C ALA A 80 -20.48 -1.45 -3.19
N ARG A 81 -20.56 -1.16 -1.88
CA ARG A 81 -19.45 -1.38 -0.94
C ARG A 81 -19.54 -2.80 -0.40
N ARG A 82 -18.58 -3.64 -0.75
CA ARG A 82 -18.56 -5.06 -0.41
C ARG A 82 -17.28 -5.42 0.34
N PRO A 83 -17.33 -6.37 1.31
CA PRO A 83 -16.12 -6.87 1.93
C PRO A 83 -15.19 -7.51 0.89
N VAL A 84 -13.88 -7.29 1.01
CA VAL A 84 -12.84 -7.91 0.17
C VAL A 84 -12.91 -9.45 0.17
N LYS A 85 -13.53 -10.04 1.21
CA LYS A 85 -13.78 -11.49 1.33
C LYS A 85 -14.72 -12.06 0.27
N THR A 86 -15.44 -11.20 -0.44
CA THR A 86 -16.40 -11.60 -1.49
C THR A 86 -15.79 -11.63 -2.88
N LEU A 87 -14.52 -11.24 -3.01
CA LEU A 87 -13.78 -11.23 -4.26
C LEU A 87 -13.43 -12.66 -4.72
N SER A 88 -13.32 -12.84 -6.03
CA SER A 88 -12.76 -14.03 -6.65
C SER A 88 -11.26 -14.17 -6.37
N GLY A 89 -10.67 -15.31 -6.74
CA GLY A 89 -9.23 -15.54 -6.56
C GLY A 89 -8.35 -14.54 -7.32
N GLY A 90 -8.73 -14.19 -8.55
CA GLY A 90 -8.00 -13.20 -9.35
C GLY A 90 -8.17 -11.76 -8.83
N GLU A 91 -9.39 -11.41 -8.42
CA GLU A 91 -9.70 -10.09 -7.85
C GLU A 91 -8.97 -9.87 -6.53
N THR A 92 -8.92 -10.90 -5.68
CA THR A 92 -8.16 -10.85 -4.42
C THR A 92 -6.67 -10.65 -4.68
N PHE A 93 -6.15 -11.26 -5.74
CA PHE A 93 -4.76 -11.06 -6.16
C PHE A 93 -4.51 -9.62 -6.63
N GLN A 94 -5.37 -9.06 -7.49
CA GLN A 94 -5.26 -7.66 -7.93
C GLN A 94 -5.31 -6.69 -6.75
N ALA A 95 -6.24 -6.87 -5.81
CA ALA A 95 -6.34 -6.04 -4.61
C ALA A 95 -5.10 -6.15 -3.72
N SER A 96 -4.55 -7.36 -3.55
CA SER A 96 -3.33 -7.58 -2.77
C SER A 96 -2.10 -6.98 -3.44
N LEU A 97 -2.00 -7.10 -4.77
CA LEU A 97 -0.93 -6.49 -5.57
C LEU A 97 -1.00 -4.96 -5.46
N ALA A 98 -2.17 -4.36 -5.68
CA ALA A 98 -2.37 -2.92 -5.55
C ALA A 98 -1.94 -2.39 -4.18
N LEU A 99 -2.29 -3.10 -3.11
CA LEU A 99 -1.89 -2.74 -1.75
C LEU A 99 -0.38 -2.90 -1.52
N ALA A 100 0.23 -3.96 -2.04
CA ALA A 100 1.67 -4.19 -1.93
C ALA A 100 2.48 -3.11 -2.67
N LEU A 101 2.03 -2.70 -3.86
CA LEU A 101 2.64 -1.63 -4.63
C LEU A 101 2.53 -0.28 -3.92
N ALA A 102 1.35 0.07 -3.44
CA ALA A 102 1.10 1.30 -2.68
C ALA A 102 1.92 1.35 -1.38
N LEU A 103 1.95 0.24 -0.62
CA LEU A 103 2.73 0.16 0.62
C LEU A 103 4.22 0.37 0.34
N SER A 104 4.73 -0.26 -0.71
CA SER A 104 6.11 -0.06 -1.11
C SER A 104 6.36 1.41 -1.44
N SER A 105 5.54 2.01 -2.31
CA SER A 105 5.63 3.42 -2.69
C SER A 105 5.72 4.34 -1.47
N GLN A 106 4.82 4.18 -0.51
CA GLN A 106 4.74 5.00 0.70
C GLN A 106 5.90 4.81 1.66
N LEU A 107 6.37 3.58 1.86
CA LEU A 107 7.54 3.34 2.71
C LEU A 107 8.79 4.05 2.19
N GLY A 108 8.91 4.21 0.86
CA GLY A 108 10.01 4.99 0.29
C GLY A 108 9.85 6.50 0.44
N ALA A 109 8.62 7.02 0.44
CA ALA A 109 8.33 8.43 0.65
C ALA A 109 8.41 8.86 2.13
N MET A 110 8.04 7.96 3.04
CA MET A 110 8.04 8.18 4.49
C MET A 110 9.39 7.90 5.16
N ALA A 111 10.33 7.29 4.44
CA ALA A 111 11.68 7.10 4.93
C ALA A 111 12.31 8.45 5.26
N ALA A 112 12.51 8.72 6.56
CA ALA A 112 13.27 9.88 7.02
C ALA A 112 14.67 9.90 6.36
N GLU A 113 15.30 11.07 6.25
CA GLU A 113 16.69 11.16 5.81
C GLU A 113 17.57 10.20 6.64
N GLY A 114 18.04 9.12 6.02
CA GLY A 114 18.84 8.07 6.66
C GLY A 114 18.11 6.77 7.02
N ALA A 115 16.80 6.67 6.82
CA ALA A 115 16.09 5.39 6.88
C ALA A 115 16.39 4.55 5.62
N THR A 116 16.65 3.26 5.80
CA THR A 116 16.95 2.32 4.71
C THR A 116 15.82 2.35 3.68
N LYS A 117 16.11 2.84 2.46
CA LYS A 117 15.17 2.75 1.35
C LYS A 117 14.90 1.27 1.06
N LEU A 118 13.64 0.90 0.92
CA LEU A 118 13.27 -0.40 0.35
C LEU A 118 13.59 -0.37 -1.14
N GLU A 119 14.75 -0.91 -1.51
CA GLU A 119 15.27 -0.91 -2.87
C GLU A 119 14.68 -2.05 -3.72
N SER A 120 13.99 -3.02 -3.10
CA SER A 120 13.46 -4.20 -3.81
C SER A 120 12.12 -4.71 -3.28
N ILE A 121 11.23 -5.14 -4.17
CA ILE A 121 10.01 -5.92 -3.88
C ILE A 121 10.11 -7.26 -4.60
N PHE A 122 9.69 -8.35 -3.96
CA PHE A 122 9.50 -9.65 -4.60
C PHE A 122 8.02 -10.02 -4.57
N LEU A 123 7.47 -10.36 -5.73
CA LEU A 123 6.11 -10.85 -5.92
C LEU A 123 6.20 -12.35 -6.20
N ASP A 124 5.58 -13.16 -5.36
CA ASP A 124 5.68 -14.62 -5.43
C ASP A 124 4.33 -15.27 -5.76
N GLU A 125 4.25 -15.88 -6.93
CA GLU A 125 3.11 -16.62 -7.45
C GLU A 125 1.77 -15.85 -7.41
N GLY A 126 0.65 -16.51 -7.72
CA GLY A 126 -0.69 -15.90 -7.72
C GLY A 126 -1.16 -15.29 -9.04
N PHE A 127 -0.29 -15.22 -10.06
CA PHE A 127 -0.66 -14.76 -11.40
C PHE A 127 -1.46 -15.80 -12.22
N GLY A 128 -1.38 -17.10 -11.88
CA GLY A 128 -2.01 -18.18 -12.64
C GLY A 128 -3.54 -18.25 -12.53
N THR A 129 -4.14 -17.49 -11.62
CA THR A 129 -5.61 -17.38 -11.47
C THR A 129 -6.22 -16.23 -12.28
N LEU A 130 -5.39 -15.44 -12.94
CA LEU A 130 -5.79 -14.30 -13.74
C LEU A 130 -6.08 -14.72 -15.18
N ASP A 131 -7.07 -14.07 -15.80
CA ASP A 131 -7.27 -14.18 -17.24
C ASP A 131 -6.16 -13.44 -18.01
N GLU A 132 -6.07 -13.71 -19.32
CA GLU A 132 -5.03 -13.17 -20.20
C GLU A 132 -5.06 -11.64 -20.29
N ALA A 133 -6.24 -11.02 -20.29
CA ALA A 133 -6.37 -9.57 -20.35
C ALA A 133 -5.87 -8.92 -19.05
N THR A 134 -6.24 -9.50 -17.91
CA THR A 134 -5.79 -9.06 -16.59
C THR A 134 -4.29 -9.23 -16.41
N LEU A 135 -3.71 -10.33 -16.89
CA LEU A 135 -2.26 -10.56 -16.90
C LEU A 135 -1.52 -9.47 -17.69
N ASP A 136 -2.08 -9.05 -18.83
CA ASP A 136 -1.49 -8.01 -19.68
C ASP A 136 -1.44 -6.64 -18.97
N VAL A 137 -2.52 -6.28 -18.26
CA VAL A 137 -2.58 -5.06 -17.46
C VAL A 137 -1.58 -5.11 -16.30
N VAL A 138 -1.53 -6.23 -15.58
CA VAL A 138 -0.58 -6.45 -14.47
C VAL A 138 0.87 -6.33 -14.95
N ALA A 139 1.21 -7.00 -16.05
CA ALA A 139 2.56 -6.95 -16.61
C ALA A 139 2.96 -5.53 -17.03
N SER A 140 2.06 -4.80 -17.69
CA SER A 140 2.28 -3.39 -18.07
C SER A 140 2.50 -2.50 -16.85
N THR A 141 1.76 -2.74 -15.77
CA THR A 141 1.91 -2.00 -14.51
C THR A 141 3.29 -2.25 -13.87
N LEU A 142 3.74 -3.51 -13.87
CA LEU A 142 5.06 -3.89 -13.34
C LEU A 142 6.21 -3.33 -14.19
N GLU A 143 6.06 -3.32 -15.52
CA GLU A 143 7.01 -2.69 -16.45
C GLU A 143 7.14 -1.19 -16.19
N ASN A 144 6.01 -0.47 -16.07
CA ASN A 144 5.99 0.95 -15.77
C ASN A 144 6.67 1.26 -14.44
N LEU A 145 6.42 0.43 -13.42
CA LEU A 145 7.04 0.58 -12.12
C LEU A 145 8.56 0.35 -12.19
N ALA A 146 9.01 -0.68 -12.92
CA ALA A 146 10.44 -0.92 -13.15
C ALA A 146 11.10 0.23 -13.94
N ALA A 147 10.42 0.77 -14.94
CA ALA A 147 10.90 1.88 -15.78
C ALA A 147 11.07 3.19 -15.00
N SER A 148 10.30 3.39 -13.91
CA SER A 148 10.47 4.55 -13.03
C SER A 148 11.86 4.62 -12.38
N GLY A 149 12.64 3.52 -12.41
CA GLY A 149 14.02 3.45 -11.93
C GLY A 149 14.19 3.63 -10.43
N SER A 150 13.09 3.77 -9.69
CA SER A 150 13.11 4.04 -8.26
C SER A 150 13.41 2.80 -7.43
N ARG A 151 13.14 1.58 -7.96
CA ARG A 151 13.11 0.31 -7.22
C ARG A 151 13.32 -0.90 -8.13
N MET A 152 13.86 -1.99 -7.58
CA MET A 152 13.91 -3.31 -8.20
C MET A 152 12.61 -4.08 -7.91
N VAL A 153 11.93 -4.58 -8.94
CA VAL A 153 10.77 -5.46 -8.79
C VAL A 153 11.14 -6.84 -9.31
N GLY A 154 11.17 -7.83 -8.41
CA GLY A 154 11.36 -9.24 -8.73
C GLY A 154 10.02 -9.95 -8.80
N VAL A 155 9.82 -10.77 -9.83
CA VAL A 155 8.60 -11.55 -10.03
C VAL A 155 8.96 -13.03 -10.11
N ILE A 156 8.33 -13.85 -9.28
CA ILE A 156 8.42 -15.31 -9.31
C ILE A 156 7.10 -15.82 -9.87
N THR A 157 7.15 -16.45 -11.04
CA THR A 157 5.95 -16.90 -11.74
C THR A 157 6.23 -18.14 -12.58
N HIS A 158 5.24 -19.02 -12.66
CA HIS A 158 5.21 -20.12 -13.61
C HIS A 158 4.44 -19.76 -14.89
N VAL A 159 3.87 -18.55 -14.98
CA VAL A 159 3.06 -18.08 -16.10
C VAL A 159 3.98 -17.58 -17.23
N PRO A 160 4.02 -18.26 -18.39
CA PRO A 160 4.94 -17.90 -19.48
C PRO A 160 4.71 -16.48 -20.00
N ALA A 161 3.45 -16.06 -20.13
CA ALA A 161 3.08 -14.73 -20.63
C ALA A 161 3.69 -13.59 -19.81
N LEU A 162 3.80 -13.76 -18.48
CA LEU A 162 4.43 -12.78 -17.61
C LEU A 162 5.96 -12.84 -17.70
N ALA A 163 6.53 -14.05 -17.82
CA ALA A 163 7.97 -14.26 -17.94
C ALA A 163 8.56 -13.76 -19.27
N GLU A 164 7.77 -13.71 -20.35
CA GLU A 164 8.20 -13.16 -21.65
C GLU A 164 8.26 -11.63 -21.67
N ARG A 165 7.51 -10.98 -20.78
CA ARG A 165 7.44 -9.52 -20.66
C ARG A 165 8.57 -8.91 -19.83
N VAL A 166 9.24 -9.72 -19.01
CA VAL A 166 10.38 -9.26 -18.20
C VAL A 166 11.70 -9.40 -18.98
N PRO A 167 12.48 -8.32 -19.15
CA PRO A 167 13.68 -8.33 -20.01
C PRO A 167 14.84 -9.18 -19.47
N VAL A 168 14.94 -9.35 -18.14
CA VAL A 168 15.96 -10.17 -17.48
C VAL A 168 15.27 -11.21 -16.60
N ARG A 169 15.57 -12.49 -16.83
CA ARG A 169 14.96 -13.59 -16.08
C ARG A 169 15.96 -14.68 -15.70
N PHE A 170 15.64 -15.40 -14.64
CA PHE A 170 16.36 -16.58 -14.21
C PHE A 170 15.46 -17.79 -14.43
N LEU A 171 15.74 -18.56 -15.49
CA LEU A 171 15.02 -19.78 -15.80
C LEU A 171 15.50 -20.90 -14.89
N VAL A 172 14.60 -21.45 -14.09
CA VAL A 172 14.86 -22.61 -13.24
C VAL A 172 14.35 -23.85 -13.95
N THR A 173 15.26 -24.80 -14.24
CA THR A 173 14.91 -26.10 -14.84
C THR A 173 15.27 -27.23 -13.87
N ARG A 174 14.51 -28.34 -13.91
CA ARG A 174 14.75 -29.51 -13.06
C ARG A 174 15.06 -30.71 -13.91
N ASP A 175 16.14 -31.44 -13.57
CA ASP A 175 16.51 -32.69 -14.22
C ASP A 175 16.69 -33.82 -13.18
N GLY A 176 17.23 -34.97 -13.62
CA GLY A 176 17.47 -36.13 -12.75
C GLY A 176 18.60 -35.94 -11.72
N THR A 177 19.39 -34.86 -11.83
CA THR A 177 20.54 -34.56 -10.96
C THR A 177 20.25 -33.41 -9.99
N GLY A 178 19.25 -32.57 -10.27
CA GLY A 178 18.87 -31.47 -9.37
C GLY A 178 18.07 -30.38 -10.07
N SER A 179 18.15 -29.17 -9.51
CA SER A 179 17.60 -27.96 -10.12
C SER A 179 18.75 -27.09 -10.63
N HIS A 180 18.62 -26.57 -11.84
CA HIS A 180 19.61 -25.75 -12.53
C HIS A 180 19.02 -24.38 -12.82
N ILE A 181 19.86 -23.35 -12.79
CA ILE A 181 19.47 -21.96 -13.02
C ILE A 181 20.26 -21.43 -14.22
N ALA A 182 19.56 -20.85 -15.19
CA ALA A 182 20.16 -20.15 -16.32
C ALA A 182 19.64 -18.70 -16.35
N ARG A 183 20.54 -17.72 -16.50
CA ARG A 183 20.15 -16.33 -16.75
C ARG A 183 19.82 -16.17 -18.23
N GLU A 184 18.63 -15.68 -18.54
CA GLU A 184 18.21 -15.28 -19.88
C GLU A 184 17.89 -13.77 -19.88
N GLY A 185 18.25 -13.08 -20.97
CA GLY A 185 18.12 -11.62 -21.06
C GLY A 185 19.44 -10.86 -20.89
N ALA A 186 19.51 -9.65 -21.45
CA ALA A 186 20.70 -8.79 -21.48
C ALA A 186 20.96 -8.15 -20.11
#